data_AF-A0AAX4HSR6-F1
#
_entry.id   AF-A0AAX4HSR6-F1
#
_cell.length_a   1.000
_cell.length_b   1.000
_cell.length_c   1.000
_cell.angle_alpha   90.00
_cell.angle_beta   90.00
_cell.angle_gamma   90.00
#
_symmetry.space_group_name_H-M   'P 1'
#
loop_
_entity.id
_entity.type
_entity.pdbx_description
1 polymer ?
#
loop_
_entity_poly.entity_id
_entity_poly.type
_entity_poly.pdbx_seq_one_letter_code
_entity_poly.pdbx_strand_id
1 'polypeptide(L)'
;MNQTKTFSHEEALELVPLLMHISSKTKRELNVLNSQLSFFKANTDKAQNIQEKINLSLQAWSDKIRRLGAIPVSLCKVRIPGEEGQHFLWEYPENRLFMH
;
A
#
# COMPACT_ATOMS: atom_id res chain seq x y z
N MET A 1 4.44 18.28 17.87
CA MET A 1 3.25 17.97 17.03
C MET A 1 3.76 17.53 15.68
N ASN A 2 3.50 16.29 15.25
CA ASN A 2 3.81 15.86 13.89
C ASN A 2 2.80 16.54 12.96
N GLN A 3 3.21 17.60 12.26
CA GLN A 3 2.41 18.17 11.18
C GLN A 3 2.24 17.07 10.13
N THR A 4 0.99 16.66 9.89
CA THR A 4 0.68 15.75 8.79
C THR A 4 0.93 16.52 7.51
N LYS A 5 1.86 16.07 6.66
CA LYS A 5 2.13 16.70 5.38
C LYS A 5 0.83 16.72 4.57
N THR A 6 0.41 17.91 4.14
CA THR A 6 -0.67 18.11 3.17
C THR A 6 -0.07 18.25 1.77
N PHE A 7 -0.87 17.93 0.76
CA PHE A 7 -0.46 17.93 -0.64
C PHE A 7 -1.42 18.77 -1.47
N SER A 8 -0.90 19.56 -2.40
CA SER A 8 -1.71 20.08 -3.51
C SER A 8 -2.15 18.94 -4.43
N HIS A 9 -3.06 19.22 -5.37
CA HIS A 9 -3.45 18.21 -6.37
C HIS A 9 -2.26 17.77 -7.24
N GLU A 10 -1.39 18.72 -7.63
CA GLU A 10 -0.20 18.44 -8.43
C GLU A 10 0.80 17.57 -7.66
N GLU A 11 1.08 17.92 -6.40
CA GLU A 11 1.98 17.13 -5.55
C GLU A 11 1.41 15.72 -5.27
N ALA A 12 0.08 15.59 -5.13
CA ALA A 12 -0.56 14.30 -4.98
C ALA A 12 -0.44 13.45 -6.25
N LEU A 13 -0.52 14.05 -7.44
CA LEU A 13 -0.31 13.37 -8.72
C LEU A 13 1.15 12.88 -8.86
N GLU A 14 2.12 13.65 -8.37
CA GLU A 14 3.53 13.25 -8.34
C GLU A 14 3.78 12.01 -7.46
N LEU A 15 2.92 11.73 -6.48
CA LEU A 15 3.00 10.49 -5.70
C LEU A 15 2.55 9.26 -6.48
N VAL A 16 1.69 9.40 -7.49
CA VAL A 16 1.06 8.26 -8.19
C VAL A 16 2.08 7.27 -8.77
N PRO A 17 3.15 7.69 -9.47
CA PRO A 17 4.18 6.76 -9.96
C PRO A 17 4.89 5.98 -8.85
N LEU A 18 5.14 6.63 -7.70
CA LEU A 18 5.77 5.98 -6.54
C LEU A 18 4.82 4.96 -5.90
N LEU A 19 3.56 5.36 -5.70
CA LEU A 19 2.50 4.49 -5.19
C LEU A 19 2.30 3.26 -6.08
N MET A 20 2.31 3.47 -7.40
CA MET A 20 2.20 2.42 -8.40
C MET A 20 3.39 1.46 -8.32
N HIS A 21 4.62 1.97 -8.27
CA HIS A 21 5.83 1.15 -8.17
C HIS A 21 5.84 0.30 -6.90
N ILE A 22 5.58 0.92 -5.74
CA ILE A 22 5.58 0.26 -4.43
C ILE A 22 4.48 -0.80 -4.38
N SER A 23 3.26 -0.46 -4.80
CA SER A 23 2.10 -1.35 -4.74
C SER A 23 2.21 -2.50 -5.74
N SER A 24 2.73 -2.26 -6.94
CA SER A 24 2.98 -3.32 -7.94
C SER A 24 3.96 -4.36 -7.41
N LYS A 25 5.07 -3.93 -6.79
CA LYS A 25 6.04 -4.84 -6.18
C LYS A 25 5.40 -5.68 -5.06
N THR A 26 4.70 -5.04 -4.13
CA THR A 26 4.01 -5.73 -3.03
C THR A 26 2.95 -6.70 -3.56
N LYS A 27 2.16 -6.32 -4.57
CA LYS A 27 1.12 -7.19 -5.13
C LYS A 27 1.72 -8.45 -5.76
N ARG A 28 2.83 -8.31 -6.50
CA ARG A 28 3.55 -9.47 -7.08
C ARG A 28 4.06 -10.41 -5.99
N GLU A 29 4.68 -9.87 -4.95
CA GLU A 29 5.18 -10.65 -3.82
C GLU A 29 4.06 -11.39 -3.09
N LEU A 30 2.95 -10.70 -2.77
CA LEU A 30 1.79 -11.31 -2.14
C LEU A 30 1.15 -12.40 -3.01
N ASN A 31 1.10 -12.22 -4.33
CA ASN A 31 0.56 -13.25 -5.23
C ASN A 31 1.40 -14.55 -5.16
N VAL A 32 2.73 -14.43 -5.11
CA VAL A 32 3.64 -15.58 -4.96
C VAL A 32 3.43 -16.24 -3.59
N LEU A 33 3.40 -15.46 -2.51
CA LEU A 33 3.23 -15.98 -1.16
C LEU A 33 1.87 -16.65 -0.96
N ASN A 34 0.78 -16.06 -1.47
CA ASN A 34 -0.55 -16.67 -1.43
C ASN A 34 -0.62 -17.98 -2.22
N SER A 35 0.07 -18.06 -3.36
CA SER A 35 0.18 -19.30 -4.14
C SER A 35 0.91 -20.38 -3.33
N GLN A 36 2.02 -20.03 -2.68
CA GLN A 36 2.75 -20.95 -1.80
C GLN A 36 1.90 -21.39 -0.60
N LEU A 37 1.17 -20.47 0.03
CA LEU A 37 0.30 -20.75 1.17
C LEU A 37 -0.79 -21.76 0.78
N SER A 38 -1.40 -21.59 -0.39
CA SER A 38 -2.42 -22.52 -0.89
C SER A 38 -1.88 -23.93 -1.12
N PHE A 39 -0.62 -24.06 -1.57
CA PHE A 39 0.06 -25.33 -1.80
C PHE A 39 0.45 -26.02 -0.49
N PHE A 40 0.97 -25.28 0.48
CA PHE A 40 1.43 -25.81 1.76
C PHE A 40 0.36 -25.84 2.86
N LYS A 41 -0.93 -25.66 2.54
CA LYS A 41 -2.03 -25.57 3.52
C LYS A 41 -2.10 -26.72 4.54
N ALA A 42 -1.66 -27.92 4.17
CA ALA A 42 -1.66 -29.11 5.04
C ALA A 42 -0.38 -29.23 5.89
N ASN A 43 0.65 -28.43 5.60
CA ASN A 43 1.89 -28.35 6.37
C ASN A 43 1.84 -27.07 7.23
N THR A 44 1.44 -27.23 8.49
CA THR A 44 1.19 -26.11 9.43
C THR A 44 2.39 -25.20 9.59
N ASP A 45 3.59 -25.76 9.74
CA ASP A 45 4.82 -24.97 9.98
C ASP A 45 5.18 -24.14 8.74
N LYS A 46 5.11 -24.72 7.54
CA LYS A 46 5.36 -23.97 6.30
C LYS A 46 4.29 -22.93 6.05
N ALA A 47 3.02 -23.25 6.29
CA ALA A 47 1.92 -22.32 6.16
C ALA A 47 2.08 -21.11 7.11
N GLN A 48 2.47 -21.36 8.36
CA GLN A 48 2.75 -20.31 9.34
C GLN A 48 3.90 -19.40 8.88
N ASN A 49 5.02 -19.99 8.46
CA ASN A 49 6.16 -19.22 7.95
C ASN A 49 5.80 -18.35 6.74
N ILE A 50 4.91 -18.82 5.85
CA ILE A 50 4.44 -18.05 4.70
C ILE A 50 3.51 -16.93 5.14
N GLN A 51 2.62 -17.19 6.10
CA GLN A 51 1.73 -16.17 6.66
C GLN A 51 2.52 -15.04 7.34
N GLU A 52 3.60 -15.35 8.04
CA GLU A 52 4.50 -14.35 8.61
C GLU A 52 5.14 -13.48 7.53
N LYS A 53 5.59 -14.07 6.41
CA LYS A 53 6.13 -13.31 5.25
C LYS A 53 5.08 -12.41 4.60
N ILE A 54 3.83 -12.86 4.51
CA ILE A 54 2.71 -12.02 4.04
C ILE A 54 2.55 -10.80 4.95
N ASN A 55 2.53 -11.01 6.26
CA ASN A 55 2.38 -9.92 7.23
C ASN A 55 3.55 -8.93 7.16
N LEU A 56 4.79 -9.42 7.02
CA LEU A 56 5.98 -8.58 6.83
C LEU A 56 5.90 -7.76 5.54
N SER A 57 5.43 -8.35 4.45
CA SER A 57 5.26 -7.67 3.16
C SER A 57 4.22 -6.54 3.25
N LEU A 58 3.10 -6.80 3.93
CA LEU A 58 2.04 -5.82 4.18
C LEU A 58 2.53 -4.66 5.06
N GLN A 59 3.27 -4.98 6.12
CA GLN A 59 3.85 -3.99 7.02
C GLN A 59 4.87 -3.11 6.27
N ALA A 60 5.77 -3.73 5.51
CA ALA A 60 6.77 -3.01 4.72
C ALA A 60 6.14 -2.09 3.67
N TRP A 61 5.02 -2.50 3.06
CA TRP A 61 4.23 -1.64 2.18
C TRP A 61 3.64 -0.45 2.96
N SER A 62 2.94 -0.72 4.06
CA SER A 62 2.31 0.28 4.92
C SER A 62 3.30 1.36 5.36
N ASP A 63 4.50 0.97 5.78
CA ASP A 63 5.53 1.90 6.23
C ASP A 63 6.12 2.74 5.09
N LYS A 64 6.21 2.19 3.87
CA LYS A 64 6.59 2.98 2.69
C LYS A 64 5.53 4.03 2.35
N ILE A 65 4.26 3.68 2.39
CA ILE A 65 3.15 4.62 2.15
C ILE A 65 3.17 5.75 3.19
N ARG A 66 3.32 5.42 4.47
CA ARG A 66 3.41 6.43 5.55
C ARG A 66 4.63 7.35 5.39
N ARG A 67 5.77 6.83 4.95
CA ARG A 67 6.96 7.65 4.66
C ARG A 67 6.75 8.64 3.50
N LEU A 68 5.84 8.33 2.57
CA LEU A 68 5.44 9.27 1.51
C LEU A 68 4.45 10.33 2.00
N GLY A 69 4.04 10.32 3.28
CA GLY A 69 3.02 11.22 3.83
C GLY A 69 1.58 10.79 3.54
N ALA A 70 1.37 9.65 2.89
CA ALA A 70 0.06 9.08 2.63
C ALA A 70 -0.38 8.12 3.75
N ILE A 71 -1.68 7.85 3.81
CA ILE A 71 -2.33 7.03 4.83
C ILE A 71 -2.82 5.74 4.16
N PRO A 72 -2.29 4.56 4.54
CA PRO A 72 -2.84 3.27 4.12
C PRO A 72 -4.31 3.12 4.56
N VAL A 73 -5.20 2.79 3.63
CA VAL A 73 -6.63 2.53 3.92
C VAL A 73 -6.92 1.03 3.91
N SER A 74 -6.46 0.35 2.86
CA SER A 74 -6.49 -1.10 2.71
C SER A 74 -5.36 -1.52 1.77
N LEU A 75 -5.18 -2.81 1.49
CA LEU A 75 -4.10 -3.27 0.61
C LEU A 75 -4.13 -2.55 -0.73
N CYS A 76 -3.05 -1.83 -1.04
CA CYS A 76 -2.88 -1.04 -2.26
C CYS A 76 -3.91 0.08 -2.46
N LYS A 77 -4.57 0.51 -1.39
CA LYS A 77 -5.47 1.68 -1.35
C LYS A 77 -4.94 2.69 -0.34
N VAL A 78 -4.81 3.94 -0.76
CA VAL A 78 -4.22 5.00 0.06
C VAL A 78 -5.08 6.25 0.03
N ARG A 79 -5.03 7.01 1.12
CA ARG A 79 -5.54 8.36 1.25
C ARG A 79 -4.36 9.32 1.33
N ILE A 80 -4.35 10.35 0.50
CA ILE A 80 -3.34 11.42 0.50
C ILE A 80 -4.02 12.65 1.13
N PRO A 81 -3.50 13.18 2.25
CA PRO A 81 -4.03 14.40 2.86
C PRO A 81 -3.86 15.59 1.91
N GLY A 82 -4.96 16.25 1.55
CA GLY A 82 -4.95 17.48 0.75
C GLY A 82 -4.90 18.74 1.62
N GLU A 83 -4.79 19.89 0.98
CA GLU A 83 -4.99 21.19 1.60
C GLU A 83 -6.46 21.39 2.03
N GLU A 84 -6.71 22.33 2.95
CA GLU A 84 -8.06 22.70 3.40
C GLU A 84 -8.93 21.54 3.93
N GLY A 85 -8.29 20.46 4.41
CA GLY A 85 -8.99 19.29 4.94
C GLY A 85 -9.53 18.34 3.86
N GLN A 86 -9.21 18.57 2.59
CA GLN A 86 -9.57 17.68 1.49
C GLN A 86 -8.73 16.40 1.51
N HIS A 87 -9.21 15.36 0.82
CA HIS A 87 -8.47 14.11 0.68
C HIS A 87 -8.49 13.60 -0.76
N PHE A 88 -7.35 13.11 -1.22
CA PHE A 88 -7.28 12.32 -2.46
C PHE A 88 -7.24 10.83 -2.12
N LEU A 89 -7.95 10.03 -2.89
CA LEU A 89 -7.91 8.58 -2.84
C LEU A 89 -7.20 8.05 -4.08
N TRP A 90 -6.33 7.08 -3.85
CA TRP A 90 -5.68 6.33 -4.91
C TRP A 90 -5.74 4.84 -4.60
N GLU A 91 -5.99 4.03 -5.62
CA GLU A 91 -6.05 2.58 -5.52
C GLU A 91 -5.33 1.96 -6.71
N TYR A 92 -4.41 1.03 -6.45
CA TYR A 92 -3.74 0.29 -7.51
C TYR A 92 -4.76 -0.57 -8.30
N PRO A 93 -4.74 -0.61 -9.64
CA PRO A 93 -3.71 -0.07 -10.55
C PRO A 93 -4.09 1.25 -11.24
N GLU A 94 -4.96 2.05 -10.64
CA GLU A 94 -5.43 3.29 -11.26
C GLU A 94 -4.26 4.28 -11.46
N ASN A 95 -4.31 5.02 -12.57
CA ASN A 95 -3.35 6.08 -12.89
C ASN A 95 -3.87 7.48 -12.51
N ARG A 96 -5.02 7.55 -11.83
CA ARG A 96 -5.69 8.80 -11.46
C ARG A 96 -6.01 8.84 -9.97
N LEU A 97 -6.19 10.06 -9.46
CA LEU A 97 -6.70 10.33 -8.12
C LEU A 97 -8.22 10.51 -8.16
N PHE A 98 -8.88 10.11 -7.08
CA PHE A 98 -10.29 10.43 -6.84
C PHE A 98 -10.37 11.40 -5.67
N MET A 99 -11.10 12.50 -5.84
CA MET A 99 -11.28 13.49 -4.78
C MET A 99 -12.46 13.05 -3.90
N HIS A 100 -12.31 13.11 -2.57
CA HIS A 100 -13.39 12.80 -1.64
C HIS A 100 -13.62 13.88 -0.60
#